data_AF-A0A5B7C9M3-F1
#
_entry.id   AF-A0A5B7C9M3-F1
#
_cell.length_a   1.000
_cell.length_b   1.000
_cell.length_c   1.000
_cell.angle_alpha   90.00
_cell.angle_beta   90.00
_cell.angle_gamma   90.00
#
_symmetry.space_group_name_H-M   'P 1'
#
loop_
_entity.id
_entity.type
_entity.pdbx_description
1 polymer ?
#
loop_
_entity_poly.entity_id
_entity_poly.type
_entity_poly.pdbx_seq_one_letter_code
_entity_poly.pdbx_strand_id
1 'polypeptide(L)'
;FNKALLGKWLWRYDLEDNALWRRLVEIKYGSMKGDWMSRKVEGAYGCGLWKSIRKGFGDFDRCSCFDIGDGKRERFWVDGWSGDLPLSLRFPNLYAIAAGKEDYVSECGY
;
A
#
# COMPACT_ATOMS: atom_id res chain seq x y z
N PHE A 1 -13.93 -17.30 -6.14
CA PHE A 1 -14.10 -15.85 -5.87
C PHE A 1 -13.34 -15.09 -6.93
N ASN A 2 -13.91 -14.04 -7.54
CA ASN A 2 -13.24 -13.30 -8.61
C ASN A 2 -12.17 -12.36 -8.01
N LYS A 3 -10.89 -12.73 -8.16
CA LYS A 3 -9.75 -11.97 -7.61
C LYS A 3 -9.68 -10.54 -8.18
N ALA A 4 -10.02 -10.34 -9.45
CA ALA A 4 -10.02 -9.03 -10.08
C ALA A 4 -11.06 -8.08 -9.45
N LEU A 5 -12.25 -8.59 -9.09
CA LEU A 5 -13.26 -7.80 -8.39
C LEU A 5 -12.82 -7.39 -6.99
N LEU A 6 -12.09 -8.26 -6.27
CA LEU A 6 -11.50 -7.90 -4.97
C LEU A 6 -10.39 -6.86 -5.13
N GLY A 7 -9.53 -7.02 -6.14
CA GLY A 7 -8.48 -6.06 -6.49
C GLY A 7 -9.04 -4.68 -6.82
N LYS A 8 -10.19 -4.60 -7.49
CA LYS A 8 -10.85 -3.31 -7.76
C LYS A 8 -11.20 -2.53 -6.49
N TRP A 9 -11.56 -3.22 -5.39
CA TRP A 9 -11.81 -2.55 -4.11
C TRP A 9 -10.54 -2.06 -3.43
N LEU A 10 -9.42 -2.77 -3.59
CA LEU A 10 -8.11 -2.31 -3.13
C LEU A 10 -7.65 -1.08 -3.91
N TRP A 11 -7.81 -1.10 -5.24
CA TRP A 11 -7.53 0.04 -6.11
C TRP A 11 -8.37 1.27 -5.75
N ARG A 12 -9.68 1.08 -5.54
CA ARG A 12 -10.57 2.16 -5.10
C ARG A 12 -10.24 2.68 -3.71
N TYR A 13 -9.71 1.84 -2.83
CA TYR A 13 -9.29 2.28 -1.51
C TYR A 13 -8.23 3.35 -1.64
N ASP A 14 -7.21 3.12 -2.46
CA ASP A 14 -6.14 4.08 -2.68
C ASP A 14 -6.61 5.39 -3.35
N LEU A 15 -7.47 5.30 -4.36
CA LEU A 15 -7.90 6.48 -5.14
C LEU A 15 -9.04 7.30 -4.51
N GLU A 16 -9.94 6.68 -3.73
CA GLU A 16 -11.15 7.35 -3.22
C GLU A 16 -10.95 7.90 -1.80
N ASP A 17 -9.92 8.73 -1.58
CA ASP A 17 -9.53 9.31 -0.28
C ASP A 17 -10.72 9.89 0.52
N ASN A 18 -11.71 10.48 -0.17
CA ASN A 18 -12.85 11.15 0.44
C ASN A 18 -14.12 10.30 0.56
N ALA A 19 -14.11 9.06 0.12
CA ALA A 19 -15.31 8.24 0.15
C ALA A 19 -15.65 7.80 1.59
N LEU A 20 -16.94 7.91 1.96
CA LEU A 20 -17.42 7.54 3.29
C LEU A 20 -17.10 6.09 3.66
N TRP A 21 -17.21 5.17 2.71
CA TRP A 21 -16.89 3.76 2.93
C TRP A 21 -15.41 3.55 3.25
N ARG A 22 -14.50 4.32 2.62
CA ARG A 22 -13.06 4.29 2.88
C ARG A 22 -12.77 4.79 4.30
N ARG A 23 -13.37 5.92 4.70
CA ARG A 23 -13.24 6.46 6.06
C ARG A 23 -13.74 5.46 7.12
N LEU A 24 -14.85 4.77 6.86
CA LEU A 24 -15.34 3.73 7.77
C LEU A 24 -14.36 2.56 7.89
N VAL A 25 -13.71 2.17 6.79
CA VAL A 25 -12.66 1.15 6.79
C VAL A 25 -11.44 1.63 7.60
N GLU A 26 -11.00 2.86 7.41
CA GLU A 26 -9.89 3.46 8.17
C GLU A 26 -10.19 3.55 9.67
N ILE A 27 -11.39 4.01 10.05
CA ILE A 27 -11.80 4.07 11.47
C ILE A 27 -11.80 2.67 12.08
N LYS A 28 -12.27 1.66 11.33
CA LYS A 28 -12.42 0.31 11.84
C LYS A 28 -11.11 -0.49 11.91
N TYR A 29 -10.22 -0.31 10.94
CA TYR A 29 -9.03 -1.15 10.79
C TYR A 29 -7.72 -0.38 10.85
N GLY A 30 -7.75 0.96 10.81
CA GLY A 30 -6.58 1.82 10.69
C GLY A 30 -6.00 1.82 9.27
N SER A 31 -5.15 2.81 9.02
CA SER A 31 -4.37 2.96 7.79
C SER A 31 -2.88 2.63 8.02
N MET A 32 -2.19 2.20 6.96
CA MET A 32 -0.74 2.07 6.91
C MET A 32 -0.08 3.42 6.60
N LYS A 33 1.22 3.52 6.85
CA LYS A 33 2.01 4.70 6.45
C LYS A 33 1.88 4.90 4.92
N GLY A 34 1.56 6.11 4.47
CA GLY A 34 1.29 6.44 3.07
C GLY A 34 -0.20 6.41 2.66
N ASP A 35 -1.10 6.00 3.56
CA ASP A 35 -2.57 6.03 3.40
C ASP A 35 -3.17 5.33 2.19
N TRP A 36 -2.38 4.56 1.44
CA TRP A 36 -2.83 3.80 0.27
C TRP A 36 -3.37 2.41 0.64
N MET A 37 -3.28 2.01 1.92
CA MET A 37 -3.77 0.71 2.36
C MET A 37 -4.20 0.67 3.84
N SER A 38 -5.28 -0.05 4.13
CA SER A 38 -5.65 -0.35 5.51
C SER A 38 -4.65 -1.30 6.18
N ARG A 39 -4.54 -1.24 7.51
CA ARG A 39 -3.75 -2.23 8.26
C ARG A 39 -4.30 -3.65 8.08
N LYS A 40 -3.45 -4.63 8.37
CA LYS A 40 -3.86 -6.04 8.36
C LYS A 40 -4.90 -6.27 9.44
N VAL A 41 -5.96 -7.01 9.10
CA VAL A 41 -7.05 -7.32 10.03
C VAL A 41 -6.68 -8.55 10.86
N GLU A 42 -6.28 -8.35 12.13
CA GLU A 42 -5.70 -9.41 12.99
C GLU A 42 -6.70 -10.14 13.90
N GLY A 43 -8.01 -9.84 13.83
CA GLY A 43 -9.00 -10.51 14.66
C GLY A 43 -9.32 -11.95 14.22
N ALA A 44 -9.43 -12.89 15.16
CA ALA A 44 -9.82 -14.28 14.90
C ALA A 44 -11.28 -14.43 14.43
N TYR A 45 -12.19 -13.57 14.95
CA TYR A 45 -13.62 -13.61 14.68
C TYR A 45 -14.08 -12.48 13.76
N GLY A 46 -15.01 -12.80 12.84
CA GLY A 46 -15.63 -11.86 11.90
C GLY A 46 -15.33 -12.18 10.44
N CYS A 47 -16.35 -12.61 9.71
CA CYS A 47 -16.35 -12.80 8.25
C CYS A 47 -16.53 -11.46 7.51
N GLY A 48 -15.73 -10.45 7.87
CA GLY A 48 -15.85 -9.14 7.25
C GLY A 48 -15.43 -9.18 5.78
N LEU A 49 -16.28 -8.72 4.87
CA LEU A 49 -15.95 -8.56 3.44
C LEU A 49 -14.59 -7.89 3.24
N TRP A 50 -14.31 -6.84 4.02
CA TRP A 50 -13.04 -6.12 3.98
C TRP A 50 -11.83 -7.00 4.36
N LYS A 51 -11.98 -7.90 5.33
CA LYS A 51 -10.92 -8.85 5.72
C LYS A 51 -10.58 -9.79 4.55
N SER A 52 -11.57 -10.23 3.79
CA SER A 52 -11.36 -11.05 2.59
C SER A 52 -10.71 -10.26 1.45
N ILE A 53 -11.12 -9.00 1.22
CA ILE A 53 -10.47 -8.09 0.27
C ILE A 53 -9.00 -7.89 0.65
N ARG A 54 -8.73 -7.53 1.91
CA ARG A 54 -7.38 -7.24 2.43
C ARG A 54 -6.44 -8.45 2.37
N LYS A 55 -6.95 -9.67 2.51
CA LYS A 55 -6.17 -10.91 2.33
C LYS A 55 -5.62 -11.07 0.90
N GLY A 56 -6.32 -10.54 -0.10
CA GLY A 56 -5.89 -10.57 -1.50
C GLY A 56 -4.80 -9.55 -1.85
N PHE A 57 -4.39 -8.71 -0.89
CA PHE A 57 -3.47 -7.62 -1.17
C PHE A 57 -2.13 -8.07 -1.75
N GLY A 58 -1.53 -9.16 -1.24
CA GLY A 58 -0.23 -9.61 -1.74
C GLY A 58 -0.23 -10.08 -3.21
N ASP A 59 -1.38 -10.57 -3.71
CA ASP A 59 -1.55 -10.90 -5.13
C ASP A 59 -1.78 -9.63 -5.96
N PHE A 60 -2.49 -8.65 -5.40
CA PHE A 60 -2.79 -7.37 -6.04
C PHE A 60 -1.52 -6.52 -6.21
N ASP A 61 -0.72 -6.41 -5.15
CA ASP A 61 0.51 -5.63 -5.07
C ASP A 61 1.51 -6.01 -6.17
N ARG A 62 1.64 -7.31 -6.47
CA ARG A 62 2.50 -7.84 -7.54
C ARG A 62 2.04 -7.46 -8.95
N CYS A 63 0.79 -7.06 -9.10
CA CYS A 63 0.17 -6.73 -10.38
C CYS A 63 -0.18 -5.24 -10.49
N SER A 64 0.21 -4.43 -9.51
CA SER A 64 -0.02 -2.99 -9.46
C SER A 64 1.31 -2.25 -9.49
N CYS A 65 1.35 -1.15 -10.23
CA CYS A 65 2.44 -0.17 -10.15
C CYS A 65 1.86 1.16 -9.64
N PHE A 66 2.68 1.91 -8.91
CA PHE A 66 2.34 3.26 -8.47
C PHE A 66 2.66 4.26 -9.58
N ASP A 67 1.76 5.20 -9.80
CA ASP A 67 2.11 6.46 -10.43
C ASP A 67 2.54 7.43 -9.33
N ILE A 68 3.80 7.86 -9.36
CA ILE A 68 4.47 8.55 -8.24
C ILE A 68 3.74 9.85 -7.86
N GLY A 69 3.06 10.51 -8.81
CA GLY A 69 2.39 11.78 -8.55
C GLY A 69 3.33 12.80 -7.90
N ASP A 70 3.01 13.23 -6.67
CA ASP A 70 3.83 14.17 -5.88
C ASP A 70 4.80 13.50 -4.89
N GLY A 71 4.85 12.17 -4.87
CA GLY A 71 5.78 11.35 -4.10
C GLY A 71 5.57 11.36 -2.59
N LYS A 72 4.45 11.91 -2.08
CA LYS A 72 4.20 12.05 -0.64
C LYS A 72 3.65 10.79 0.03
N ARG A 73 3.23 9.78 -0.75
CA ARG A 73 2.56 8.57 -0.25
C ARG A 73 3.41 7.31 -0.42
N GLU A 74 4.39 7.37 -1.31
CA GLU A 74 5.25 6.26 -1.72
C GLU A 74 6.56 6.33 -0.94
N ARG A 75 6.92 5.23 -0.28
CA ARG A 75 8.20 5.14 0.44
C ARG A 75 9.32 4.81 -0.54
N PHE A 76 10.39 5.59 -0.46
CA PHE A 76 11.50 5.54 -1.40
C PHE A 76 12.13 4.15 -1.53
N TRP A 77 12.35 3.45 -0.42
CA TRP A 77 13.08 2.17 -0.43
C TRP A 77 12.21 0.92 -0.58
N VAL A 78 11.04 0.93 0.03
CA VAL A 78 10.27 -0.29 0.32
C VAL A 78 9.05 -0.46 -0.58
N ASP A 79 8.57 0.61 -1.20
CA ASP A 79 7.45 0.54 -2.12
C ASP A 79 7.95 0.40 -3.58
N GLY A 80 7.20 -0.33 -4.41
CA GLY A 80 7.54 -0.63 -5.81
C GLY A 80 7.17 0.50 -6.77
N TRP A 81 7.69 1.70 -6.55
CA TRP A 81 7.39 2.88 -7.38
C TRP A 81 8.36 3.06 -8.56
N SER A 82 9.52 2.39 -8.54
CA SER A 82 10.58 2.49 -9.56
C SER A 82 10.77 1.18 -10.35
N GLY A 83 9.68 0.70 -10.96
CA GLY A 83 9.63 -0.55 -11.75
C GLY A 83 9.19 -1.76 -10.94
N ASP A 84 9.59 -2.97 -11.37
CA ASP A 84 9.01 -4.24 -10.90
C ASP A 84 9.42 -4.65 -9.46
N LEU A 85 10.44 -4.01 -8.89
CA LEU A 85 10.98 -4.34 -7.58
C LEU A 85 11.26 -3.07 -6.76
N PRO A 86 11.00 -3.08 -5.44
CA PRO A 86 11.45 -2.03 -4.52
C PRO A 86 12.97 -1.79 -4.61
N LEU A 87 13.40 -0.53 -4.41
CA LEU A 87 14.81 -0.17 -4.43
C LEU A 87 15.64 -0.90 -3.37
N SER A 88 15.02 -1.26 -2.23
CA SER A 88 15.66 -2.06 -1.18
C SER A 88 16.08 -3.46 -1.64
N LEU A 89 15.34 -4.07 -2.56
CA LEU A 89 15.69 -5.36 -3.16
C LEU A 89 16.70 -5.20 -4.31
N ARG A 90 16.60 -4.10 -5.06
CA ARG A 90 17.49 -3.83 -6.20
C ARG A 90 18.90 -3.39 -5.76
N PHE A 91 18.99 -2.64 -4.65
CA PHE A 91 20.23 -2.06 -4.12
C PHE A 91 20.39 -2.38 -2.61
N PRO A 92 20.55 -3.65 -2.22
CA PRO A 92 20.56 -4.06 -0.81
C PRO A 92 21.70 -3.43 -0.01
N ASN A 93 22.87 -3.23 -0.61
CA ASN A 93 24.02 -2.60 0.05
C ASN A 93 23.76 -1.12 0.34
N LEU A 94 23.12 -0.41 -0.59
CA LEU A 94 22.78 1.01 -0.42
C LEU A 94 21.66 1.18 0.60
N TYR A 95 20.66 0.29 0.56
CA TYR A 95 19.60 0.24 1.57
C TYR A 95 20.16 -0.01 2.98
N ALA A 96 21.17 -0.87 3.13
CA ALA A 96 21.76 -1.18 4.42
C ALA A 96 22.31 0.06 5.14
N ILE A 97 22.94 0.96 4.38
CA ILE A 97 23.57 2.20 4.88
C ILE A 97 22.67 3.44 4.79
N ALA A 98 21.47 3.33 4.21
CA ALA A 98 20.54 4.44 4.11
C ALA A 98 20.04 4.89 5.50
N ALA A 99 20.10 6.19 5.76
CA ALA A 99 19.62 6.78 7.02
C ALA A 99 18.08 6.74 7.11
N GLY A 100 17.41 7.01 5.99
CA GLY A 100 15.95 7.13 5.89
C GLY A 100 15.30 5.97 5.15
N LYS A 101 15.20 4.81 5.79
CA LYS A 101 14.61 3.59 5.17
C LYS A 101 13.10 3.68 4.94
N GLU A 102 12.45 4.59 5.64
CA GLU A 102 10.99 4.81 5.60
C GLU A 102 10.63 6.19 5.04
N ASP A 103 11.59 6.90 4.44
CA ASP A 103 11.39 8.23 3.87
C ASP A 103 10.51 8.14 2.61
N TYR A 104 9.77 9.21 2.34
CA TYR A 104 8.93 9.30 1.15
C TYR A 104 9.73 9.75 -0.07
N VAL A 105 9.24 9.43 -1.27
CA VAL A 105 9.88 9.84 -2.54
C VAL A 105 10.04 11.37 -2.60
N SER A 106 9.05 12.12 -2.12
CA SER A 106 9.09 13.60 -2.07
C SER A 106 10.19 14.15 -1.17
N GLU A 107 10.65 13.38 -0.18
CA GLU A 107 11.68 13.80 0.79
C GLU A 107 13.09 13.48 0.27
N CYS A 108 13.20 12.61 -0.74
CA CYS A 108 14.47 12.14 -1.28
C CYS A 108 14.98 12.95 -2.50
N GLY A 109 14.28 14.03 -2.86
CA GLY A 109 14.66 14.93 -3.95
C GLY A 109 14.27 14.41 -5.33
N TYR A 110 13.07 14.78 -5.78
CA TYR A 110 12.61 14.79 -7.18
C TYR A 110 11.85 16.08 -7.45
#